data_AF-A0A967F433-F1
#
_entry.id   AF-A0A967F433-F1
#
_cell.length_a   1.000
_cell.length_b   1.000
_cell.length_c   1.000
_cell.angle_alpha   90.00
_cell.angle_beta   90.00
_cell.angle_gamma   90.00
#
_symmetry.space_group_name_H-M   'P 1'
#
loop_
_entity.id
_entity.type
_entity.pdbx_description
1 polymer ?
#
loop_
_entity_poly.entity_id
_entity_poly.type
_entity_poly.pdbx_seq_one_letter_code
_entity_poly.pdbx_strand_id
1 'polypeptide(L)'
;VMLTGNPVYDAIGTLVIGALLLVIAFFIAVEVKALLIGQSVEPKLLEDMREFLRRRPEIENLFSVLTMQMGQDAMVAVKAGMAPTGTEAG
;
A
#
# COMPACT_ATOMS: atom_id res chain seq x y z
N VAL A 1 -40.60 -28.84 5.88
CA VAL A 1 -40.69 -28.10 4.61
C VAL A 1 -39.86 -28.82 3.56
N MET A 2 -40.47 -29.77 2.87
CA MET A 2 -39.94 -30.42 1.67
C MET A 2 -40.63 -29.72 0.49
N LEU A 3 -40.03 -28.68 -0.08
CA LEU A 3 -40.73 -27.90 -1.12
C LEU A 3 -40.49 -28.39 -2.56
N THR A 4 -39.50 -29.25 -2.85
CA THR A 4 -39.28 -29.73 -4.24
C THR A 4 -38.76 -31.18 -4.39
N GLY A 5 -38.53 -31.95 -3.32
CA GLY A 5 -38.28 -33.39 -3.45
C GLY A 5 -37.07 -33.83 -4.30
N ASN A 6 -36.14 -32.93 -4.63
CA ASN A 6 -34.92 -33.29 -5.36
C ASN A 6 -33.68 -32.70 -4.66
N PRO A 7 -32.93 -33.53 -3.89
CA PRO A 7 -31.77 -33.12 -3.12
C PRO A 7 -30.61 -32.60 -4.00
N VAL A 8 -30.63 -32.86 -5.31
CA VAL A 8 -29.63 -32.36 -6.26
C VAL A 8 -29.70 -30.83 -6.38
N TYR A 9 -30.90 -30.23 -6.42
CA TYR A 9 -31.03 -28.77 -6.52
C TYR A 9 -30.60 -28.06 -5.23
N ASP A 10 -30.79 -28.68 -4.07
CA ASP A 10 -30.33 -28.16 -2.77
C ASP A 10 -28.79 -28.24 -2.66
N ALA A 11 -28.19 -29.34 -3.13
CA ALA A 11 -26.74 -29.49 -3.24
C ALA A 11 -26.11 -28.49 -4.22
N ILE A 12 -26.75 -28.22 -5.37
CA ILE A 12 -26.28 -27.19 -6.31
C ILE A 12 -26.39 -25.80 -5.68
N GLY A 13 -27.49 -25.50 -4.99
CA GLY A 13 -27.69 -24.21 -4.32
C GLY A 13 -26.61 -23.92 -3.28
N THR A 14 -26.28 -24.89 -2.43
CA THR A 14 -25.20 -24.76 -1.44
C THR A 14 -23.82 -24.60 -2.09
N LEU A 15 -23.55 -25.31 -3.19
CA LEU A 15 -22.30 -25.16 -3.94
C LEU A 15 -22.16 -23.77 -4.58
N VAL A 16 -23.24 -23.23 -5.12
CA VAL A 16 -23.28 -21.86 -5.67
C VAL A 16 -23.02 -20.82 -4.59
N ILE A 17 -23.65 -20.96 -3.41
CA ILE A 17 -23.40 -20.07 -2.27
C ILE A 17 -21.94 -20.18 -1.83
N GLY A 18 -21.39 -21.39 -1.73
CA GLY A 18 -19.98 -21.61 -1.37
C GLY A 18 -19.01 -20.96 -2.36
N ALA A 19 -19.27 -21.10 -3.66
CA ALA A 19 -18.48 -20.46 -4.71
C ALA A 19 -18.55 -18.93 -4.61
N LEU A 20 -19.74 -18.36 -4.38
CA LEU A 20 -19.91 -16.93 -4.22
C LEU A 20 -19.12 -16.39 -3.02
N LEU A 21 -19.14 -17.10 -1.89
CA LEU A 21 -18.37 -16.72 -0.70
C LEU A 21 -16.87 -16.76 -0.95
N LEU A 22 -16.36 -17.76 -1.68
CA LEU A 22 -14.95 -17.82 -2.07
C LEU A 22 -14.53 -16.64 -2.95
N VAL A 23 -15.38 -16.27 -3.91
CA VAL A 23 -15.13 -15.11 -4.78
C VAL A 23 -15.06 -13.83 -3.95
N ILE A 24 -16.04 -13.58 -3.08
CA ILE A 24 -16.06 -12.40 -2.21
C ILE A 24 -14.83 -12.38 -1.29
N ALA A 25 -14.51 -13.51 -0.65
CA ALA A 25 -13.35 -13.64 0.21
C ALA A 25 -12.04 -13.32 -0.53
N PHE A 26 -11.92 -13.77 -1.78
CA PHE A 26 -10.76 -13.45 -2.62
C PHE A 26 -10.65 -11.95 -2.90
N PHE A 27 -11.75 -11.27 -3.27
CA PHE A 27 -11.74 -9.82 -3.48
C PHE A 27 -11.34 -9.05 -2.22
N ILE A 28 -11.92 -9.41 -1.06
CA ILE A 28 -11.57 -8.79 0.22
C ILE A 28 -10.10 -9.03 0.54
N ALA A 29 -9.58 -10.23 0.32
CA ALA A 29 -8.18 -10.54 0.58
C ALA A 29 -7.22 -9.68 -0.25
N VAL A 30 -7.55 -9.43 -1.53
CA VAL A 30 -6.77 -8.55 -2.40
C VAL A 30 -6.81 -7.10 -1.90
N GLU A 31 -7.97 -6.61 -1.50
CA GLU A 31 -8.14 -5.24 -0.99
C GLU A 31 -7.39 -5.03 0.33
N VAL A 32 -7.56 -5.95 1.29
CA VAL A 32 -6.85 -5.91 2.58
C VAL A 32 -5.35 -6.01 2.38
N LYS A 33 -4.87 -6.82 1.43
CA LYS A 33 -3.46 -6.88 1.07
C LYS A 33 -2.97 -5.51 0.58
N ALA A 34 -3.73 -4.82 -0.27
CA ALA A 34 -3.36 -3.49 -0.75
C ALA A 34 -3.29 -2.46 0.39
N LEU A 35 -4.22 -2.53 1.34
CA LEU A 35 -4.22 -1.69 2.54
C LEU A 35 -3.04 -2.01 3.48
N LEU A 36 -2.70 -3.28 3.66
CA LEU A 36 -1.60 -3.74 4.53
C LEU A 36 -0.21 -3.44 3.96
N ILE A 37 -0.03 -3.43 2.63
CA ILE A 37 1.23 -3.01 1.98
C ILE A 37 1.51 -1.52 2.23
N GLY A 38 0.48 -0.76 2.64
CA GLY A 38 0.56 0.66 2.90
C GLY A 38 0.39 1.43 1.61
N GLN A 39 -0.60 2.33 1.57
CA GLN A 39 -0.70 3.27 0.46
C GLN A 39 0.45 4.28 0.58
N SER A 40 1.23 4.41 -0.49
CA SER A 40 2.18 5.52 -0.61
C SER A 40 1.41 6.84 -0.70
N VAL A 41 2.05 7.95 -0.32
CA VAL A 41 1.46 9.27 -0.58
C VAL A 41 1.27 9.48 -2.07
N GLU A 42 0.38 10.41 -2.44
CA GLU A 42 0.03 10.69 -3.83
C GLU A 42 1.31 10.89 -4.68
N PRO A 43 1.43 10.26 -5.86
CA PRO A 43 2.65 10.30 -6.66
C PRO A 43 3.13 11.72 -6.99
N LYS A 44 2.19 12.65 -7.13
CA LYS A 44 2.48 14.07 -7.35
C LYS A 44 3.15 14.71 -6.13
N LEU A 45 2.59 14.48 -4.94
CA LEU A 45 3.17 14.97 -3.69
C LEU A 45 4.57 14.36 -3.46
N LEU A 46 4.75 13.08 -3.77
CA LEU A 46 6.06 12.43 -3.70
C LEU A 46 7.11 13.14 -4.59
N GLU A 47 6.71 13.52 -5.80
CA GLU A 47 7.60 14.22 -6.73
C GLU A 47 7.91 15.65 -6.25
N ASP A 48 6.93 16.37 -5.74
CA ASP A 48 7.11 17.69 -5.12
C ASP A 48 8.09 17.61 -3.93
N MET A 49 7.97 16.57 -3.10
CA MET A 49 8.90 16.31 -1.98
C MET A 49 10.32 16.00 -2.46
N ARG A 50 10.47 15.19 -3.52
CA ARG A 50 11.79 14.91 -4.11
C ARG A 50 12.42 16.17 -4.67
N GLU A 51 11.64 17.01 -5.34
CA GLU A 51 12.12 18.27 -5.88
C GLU A 51 12.53 19.23 -4.76
N PHE A 52 11.74 19.34 -3.71
CA PHE A 52 12.06 20.13 -2.52
C PHE A 52 13.38 19.68 -1.88
N LEU A 53 13.60 18.37 -1.73
CA LEU A 53 14.84 17.82 -1.17
C LEU A 53 16.04 18.07 -2.09
N ARG A 54 15.88 17.91 -3.41
CA ARG A 54 16.97 18.16 -4.39
C ARG A 54 17.40 19.62 -4.45
N ARG A 55 16.52 20.57 -4.13
CA ARG A 55 16.84 22.00 -4.10
C ARG A 55 17.65 22.42 -2.88
N ARG A 56 17.83 21.54 -1.89
CA ARG A 56 18.60 21.86 -0.68
C ARG A 56 20.10 21.73 -0.97
N PRO A 57 20.91 22.77 -0.73
CA PRO A 57 22.35 22.74 -0.97
C PRO A 57 23.09 21.78 -0.01
N GLU A 58 22.44 21.38 1.08
CA GLU A 58 22.95 20.41 2.06
C GLU A 58 22.89 18.96 1.56
N ILE A 59 22.09 18.67 0.51
CA ILE A 59 21.92 17.34 -0.05
C ILE A 59 22.72 17.26 -1.36
N GLU A 60 23.83 16.54 -1.35
CA GLU A 60 24.66 16.33 -2.54
C GLU A 60 24.00 15.33 -3.50
N ASN A 61 23.45 14.24 -2.96
CA ASN A 61 22.82 13.18 -3.75
C ASN A 61 21.57 12.63 -3.06
N LEU A 62 20.43 12.60 -3.76
CA LEU A 62 19.19 11.99 -3.28
C LEU A 62 19.03 10.58 -3.88
N PHE A 63 19.29 9.53 -3.08
CA PHE A 63 19.29 8.14 -3.57
C PHE A 63 17.90 7.51 -3.57
N SER A 64 17.14 7.69 -2.50
CA SER A 64 15.83 7.05 -2.36
C SER A 64 14.91 7.81 -1.41
N VAL A 65 13.63 7.92 -1.77
CA VAL A 65 12.58 8.51 -0.93
C VAL A 65 11.43 7.51 -0.89
N LEU A 66 11.14 7.00 0.30
CA LEU A 66 10.07 6.05 0.58
C LEU A 66 9.03 6.76 1.45
N THR A 67 7.76 6.56 1.13
CA THR A 67 6.65 7.16 1.87
C THR A 67 5.61 6.10 2.18
N MET A 68 5.00 6.21 3.36
CA MET A 68 3.94 5.31 3.79
C MET A 68 2.92 6.09 4.61
N GLN A 69 1.65 6.04 4.19
CA GLN A 69 0.55 6.66 4.94
C GLN A 69 0.26 5.83 6.20
N MET A 70 0.25 6.48 7.36
CA MET A 70 0.02 5.91 8.69
C MET A 70 -1.17 6.63 9.34
N GLY A 71 -2.39 6.22 8.98
CA GLY A 71 -3.60 6.87 9.50
C GLY A 71 -3.69 8.33 9.03
N GLN A 72 -3.56 9.29 9.96
CA GLN A 72 -3.57 10.73 9.66
C GLN A 72 -2.19 11.30 9.33
N ASP A 73 -1.12 10.60 9.69
CA ASP A 73 0.26 11.02 9.46
C ASP A 73 0.89 10.26 8.29
N ALA A 74 1.99 10.79 7.74
CA ALA A 74 2.78 10.12 6.72
C ALA A 74 4.22 9.92 7.21
N MET A 75 4.72 8.69 7.13
CA MET A 75 6.13 8.40 7.38
C MET A 75 6.93 8.60 6.10
N VAL A 76 8.07 9.28 6.22
CA VAL A 76 8.94 9.62 5.10
C VAL A 76 10.35 9.19 5.45
N ALA A 77 10.89 8.24 4.69
CA ALA A 77 12.28 7.79 4.83
C ALA A 77 13.09 8.27 3.63
N VAL A 78 14.16 9.01 3.91
CA VAL A 78 15.04 9.60 2.90
C VAL A 78 16.44 9.01 3.04
N LYS A 79 16.99 8.52 1.93
CA LYS A 79 18.41 8.17 1.81
C LYS A 79 19.07 9.24 0.94
N ALA A 80 19.90 10.07 1.57
CA ALA A 80 20.62 11.15 0.91
C ALA A 80 22.10 11.17 1.32
N GLY A 81 22.97 11.55 0.40
CA GLY A 81 24.34 11.96 0.69
C GLY A 81 24.34 13.42 1.09
N MET A 82 24.86 13.71 2.27
CA MET A 82 24.95 15.07 2.81
C MET A 82 26.24 15.73 2.32
N ALA A 83 26.18 17.01 2.00
CA ALA A 83 27.38 17.79 1.74
C ALA A 83 28.24 17.83 3.02
N PRO A 84 29.58 17.73 2.90
CA PRO A 84 30.47 17.79 4.06
C PRO A 84 30.35 19.15 4.76
N THR A 85 29.76 19.15 5.95
CA THR A 85 29.78 20.29 6.85
C THR A 85 31.18 20.34 7.47
N GLY A 86 31.90 21.45 7.30
CA GLY A 86 33.33 21.59 7.63
C GLY A 86 33.74 21.47 9.10
N THR A 87 33.12 20.59 9.89
CA THR A 87 33.45 20.30 11.29
C THR A 87 34.37 19.08 11.44
N GLU A 88 34.68 18.36 10.36
CA GLU A 88 35.62 17.21 10.36
C GLU A 88 37.00 17.53 9.75
N ALA A 89 37.36 18.82 9.68
CA ALA A 89 38.68 19.29 9.23
C ALA A 89 39.48 19.94 10.36
N GLY A 90 39.52 19.28 11.54
CA GLY A 90 40.31 19.67 12.70
C GLY A 90 41.02 18.49 13.32
#